data_AF-A0A5W0JS99-F1
#
_entry.id   AF-A0A5W0JS99-F1
#
_cell.length_a   1.000
_cell.length_b   1.000
_cell.length_c   1.000
_cell.angle_alpha   90.00
_cell.angle_beta   90.00
_cell.angle_gamma   90.00
#
_symmetry.space_group_name_H-M   'P 1'
#
loop_
_entity.id
_entity.type
_entity.pdbx_description
1 polymer ?
#
loop_
_entity_poly.entity_id
_entity_poly.type
_entity_poly.pdbx_seq_one_letter_code
_entity_poly.pdbx_strand_id
1 'polypeptide(L)'
;NTNANSLTIKNSTIHGMITSECMTTDCADDRATGYVYDRLTLSVDNSTIDDNYEHYTYNGTYNNAADTHVVDVYDMGTAITLDQEVDLSITNNSHVAGITLTQGYEWEDIDDNTVSTGVNSSEVFNNTITVKDSTVTSGSWTDEGTTGWFGHTGNASNYSNTLTADDVAIAAIANPYADNAMQ
;
A
#
# COMPACT_ATOMS: atom_id res chain seq x y z
N ASN A 1 14.45 17.16 6.14
CA ASN A 1 13.44 16.85 5.12
C ASN A 1 12.48 18.03 5.09
N THR A 2 12.33 18.73 3.96
CA THR A 2 11.43 19.89 3.82
C THR A 2 10.20 19.56 2.97
N ASN A 3 10.03 18.29 2.58
CA ASN A 3 8.79 17.81 1.98
C ASN A 3 7.73 17.67 3.09
N ALA A 4 6.59 18.36 2.94
CA ALA A 4 5.48 18.27 3.88
C ALA A 4 4.76 16.91 3.78
N ASN A 5 4.72 16.31 2.59
CA ASN A 5 4.23 14.95 2.37
C ASN A 5 5.35 13.93 2.62
N SER A 6 5.68 13.73 3.90
CA SER A 6 6.70 12.75 4.28
C SER A 6 6.35 12.01 5.57
N LEU A 7 6.70 10.72 5.58
CA LEU A 7 6.57 9.84 6.75
C LEU A 7 7.90 9.15 7.01
N THR A 8 8.36 9.18 8.26
CA THR A 8 9.55 8.44 8.70
C THR A 8 9.17 7.48 9.80
N ILE A 9 9.38 6.20 9.55
CA ILE A 9 9.23 5.10 10.49
C ILE A 9 10.64 4.72 10.94
N LYS A 10 10.92 4.89 12.23
CA LYS A 10 12.27 4.68 12.75
C LYS A 10 12.28 3.96 14.09
N ASN A 11 13.12 2.93 14.21
CA ASN A 11 13.25 2.11 15.42
C ASN A 11 11.92 1.52 15.90
N SER A 12 11.07 1.11 14.95
CA SER A 12 9.72 0.64 15.23
C SER A 12 9.52 -0.80 14.77
N THR A 13 8.60 -1.50 15.43
CA THR A 13 7.98 -2.71 14.91
C THR A 13 6.50 -2.40 14.72
N ILE A 14 6.01 -2.58 13.50
CA ILE A 14 4.63 -2.36 13.11
C ILE A 14 4.07 -3.72 12.70
N HIS A 15 3.02 -4.13 13.39
CA HIS A 15 2.19 -5.28 13.03
C HIS A 15 0.95 -4.74 12.36
N GLY A 16 0.92 -4.75 11.02
CA GLY A 16 -0.15 -4.20 10.19
C GLY A 16 0.38 -3.43 8.98
N MET A 17 -0.47 -2.56 8.43
CA MET A 17 -0.24 -1.92 7.14
C MET A 17 0.07 -0.42 7.27
N ILE A 18 0.97 0.07 6.42
CA ILE A 18 1.09 1.48 6.06
C ILE A 18 0.35 1.69 4.76
N THR A 19 -0.79 2.38 4.82
CA THR A 19 -1.60 2.66 3.62
C THR A 19 -1.82 4.15 3.37
N SER A 20 -1.82 4.55 2.10
CA SER A 20 -2.39 5.82 1.66
C SER A 20 -3.76 5.68 1.01
N GLU A 21 -4.24 4.45 0.82
CA GLU A 21 -5.54 4.19 0.23
C GLU A 21 -6.67 4.84 1.03
N CYS A 22 -7.65 5.35 0.29
CA CYS A 22 -8.83 5.94 0.89
C CYS A 22 -9.71 4.90 1.59
N MET A 23 -9.75 4.99 2.93
CA MET A 23 -10.45 4.03 3.81
C MET A 23 -11.98 4.15 3.82
N THR A 24 -12.54 5.20 3.22
CA THR A 24 -13.97 5.52 3.26
C THR A 24 -14.41 6.10 1.93
N THR A 25 -15.69 6.39 1.73
CA THR A 25 -16.13 7.09 0.51
C THR A 25 -15.75 8.57 0.47
N ASP A 26 -15.32 9.13 1.60
CA ASP A 26 -15.34 10.58 1.81
C ASP A 26 -13.97 11.26 1.66
N CYS A 27 -12.92 10.54 1.23
CA CYS A 27 -11.55 11.12 1.20
C CYS A 27 -11.27 12.09 0.02
N ALA A 28 -12.24 12.33 -0.87
CA ALA A 28 -12.04 13.06 -2.12
C ALA A 28 -12.98 14.23 -2.42
N ASP A 29 -14.03 14.44 -1.61
CA ASP A 29 -15.10 15.39 -1.97
C ASP A 29 -14.66 16.87 -2.08
N ASP A 30 -13.44 17.23 -1.65
CA ASP A 30 -12.93 18.62 -1.65
C ASP A 30 -11.49 18.78 -2.20
N ARG A 31 -10.98 17.83 -3.02
CA ARG A 31 -9.63 17.99 -3.60
C ARG A 31 -9.61 19.02 -4.72
N ALA A 32 -8.52 19.79 -4.80
CA ALA A 32 -8.32 20.75 -5.87
C ALA A 32 -8.24 20.02 -7.23
N THR A 33 -8.99 20.46 -8.23
CA THR A 33 -8.96 19.91 -9.58
C THR A 33 -7.57 20.13 -10.21
N GLY A 34 -6.89 19.07 -10.61
CA GLY A 34 -5.63 19.11 -11.38
C GLY A 34 -4.42 18.43 -10.72
N TYR A 35 -3.40 18.16 -11.53
CA TYR A 35 -2.13 17.54 -11.12
C TYR A 35 -1.40 18.40 -10.07
N VAL A 36 -1.22 17.87 -8.87
CA VAL A 36 -0.35 18.46 -7.83
C VAL A 36 0.81 17.50 -7.60
N TYR A 37 2.01 17.91 -8.01
CA TYR A 37 3.23 17.13 -7.75
C TYR A 37 3.54 17.13 -6.24
N ASP A 38 3.06 16.13 -5.51
CA ASP A 38 3.26 15.98 -4.08
C ASP A 38 3.57 14.52 -3.71
N ARG A 39 4.71 14.03 -4.20
CA ARG A 39 5.18 12.66 -3.94
C ARG A 39 5.39 12.42 -2.45
N LEU A 40 4.91 11.29 -1.97
CA LEU A 40 5.19 10.84 -0.60
C LEU A 40 6.66 10.48 -0.47
N THR A 41 7.37 11.13 0.46
CA THR A 41 8.69 10.63 0.89
C THR A 41 8.51 9.70 2.09
N LEU A 42 8.59 8.38 1.86
CA LEU A 42 8.49 7.36 2.90
C LEU A 42 9.87 6.79 3.25
N SER A 43 10.25 6.87 4.53
CA SER A 43 11.50 6.31 5.04
C SER A 43 11.24 5.27 6.12
N VAL A 44 11.72 4.05 5.90
CA VAL A 44 11.75 2.96 6.87
C VAL A 44 13.21 2.76 7.30
N ASP A 45 13.51 3.08 8.56
CA ASP A 45 14.87 3.12 9.10
C ASP A 45 14.95 2.25 10.37
N ASN A 46 15.78 1.20 10.36
CA ASN A 46 15.92 0.25 11.47
C ASN A 46 14.58 -0.19 12.05
N SER A 47 13.65 -0.58 11.19
CA SER A 47 12.27 -0.89 11.55
C SER A 47 11.79 -2.18 10.90
N THR A 48 10.85 -2.86 11.56
CA THR A 48 10.13 -4.01 10.99
C THR A 48 8.69 -3.61 10.72
N ILE A 49 8.19 -3.89 9.53
CA ILE A 49 6.79 -3.78 9.17
C ILE A 49 6.38 -5.15 8.65
N ASP A 50 5.60 -5.85 9.45
CA ASP A 50 4.97 -7.11 9.06
C ASP A 50 3.47 -6.87 8.86
N ASP A 51 2.86 -7.66 8.00
CA ASP A 51 1.43 -7.61 7.65
C ASP A 51 0.60 -8.59 8.50
N ASN A 52 1.13 -9.07 9.63
CA ASN A 52 0.48 -10.08 10.47
C ASN A 52 -0.78 -9.60 11.21
N TYR A 53 -1.17 -8.33 11.07
CA TYR A 53 -2.35 -7.77 11.73
C TYR A 53 -3.39 -7.32 10.71
N GLU A 54 -4.28 -8.26 10.39
CA GLU A 54 -5.24 -8.10 9.29
C GLU A 54 -6.70 -7.94 9.74
N HIS A 55 -6.94 -7.95 11.05
CA HIS A 55 -8.27 -7.78 11.62
C HIS A 55 -8.25 -6.79 12.78
N TYR A 56 -8.97 -5.69 12.62
CA TYR A 56 -9.16 -4.73 13.71
C TYR A 56 -10.47 -5.03 14.45
N THR A 57 -10.36 -5.65 15.63
CA THR A 57 -11.51 -5.85 16.52
C THR A 57 -11.69 -4.64 17.42
N TYR A 58 -12.87 -4.01 17.39
CA TYR A 58 -13.22 -2.94 18.32
C TYR A 58 -14.48 -3.25 19.11
N ASN A 59 -14.44 -2.87 20.39
CA ASN A 59 -15.55 -3.05 21.32
C ASN A 59 -16.20 -1.70 21.59
N GLY A 60 -17.51 -1.65 21.45
CA GLY A 60 -18.32 -0.46 21.65
C GLY A 60 -19.59 -0.75 22.42
N THR A 61 -20.52 0.19 22.35
CA THR A 61 -21.87 0.01 22.91
C THR A 61 -22.87 0.41 21.84
N TYR A 62 -23.72 -0.52 21.43
CA TYR A 62 -24.83 -0.26 20.51
C TYR A 62 -26.14 -0.55 21.26
N ASN A 63 -27.07 0.41 21.23
CA ASN A 63 -28.36 0.30 21.91
C ASN A 63 -28.27 -0.11 23.41
N ASN A 64 -27.32 0.50 24.14
CA ASN A 64 -27.03 0.24 25.56
C ASN A 64 -26.58 -1.20 25.89
N ALA A 65 -26.13 -1.98 24.91
CA ALA A 65 -25.51 -3.29 25.10
C ALA A 65 -24.06 -3.28 24.61
N ALA A 66 -23.21 -4.10 25.22
CA ALA A 66 -21.86 -4.34 24.71
C ALA A 66 -21.95 -4.90 23.30
N ASP A 67 -21.17 -4.32 22.38
CA ASP A 67 -21.17 -4.66 20.97
C ASP A 67 -19.72 -4.80 20.49
N THR A 68 -19.46 -5.78 19.64
CA THR A 68 -18.11 -6.08 19.13
C THR A 68 -18.18 -6.19 17.62
N HIS A 69 -17.31 -5.44 16.95
CA HIS A 69 -17.19 -5.45 15.50
C HIS A 69 -15.76 -5.79 15.11
N VAL A 70 -15.63 -6.36 13.91
CA VAL A 70 -14.35 -6.66 13.28
C VAL A 70 -14.34 -5.94 11.94
N VAL A 71 -13.26 -5.21 11.69
CA VAL A 71 -12.92 -4.68 10.37
C VAL A 71 -11.80 -5.53 9.84
N ASP A 72 -12.09 -6.22 8.75
CA ASP A 72 -11.09 -6.99 8.01
C ASP A 72 -10.32 -6.01 7.11
N VAL A 73 -8.99 -6.12 7.13
CA VAL A 73 -8.07 -5.28 6.35
C VAL A 73 -7.07 -6.12 5.55
N TYR A 74 -7.19 -7.47 5.55
CA TYR A 74 -6.31 -8.38 4.77
C TYR A 74 -6.40 -8.13 3.26
N ASP A 75 -7.52 -7.63 2.75
CA ASP A 75 -7.75 -7.43 1.31
C ASP A 75 -7.30 -6.07 0.80
N MET A 76 -6.74 -5.23 1.68
CA MET A 76 -6.19 -3.92 1.35
C MET A 76 -4.74 -3.97 0.84
N GLY A 77 -4.16 -5.16 0.71
CA GLY A 77 -2.80 -5.38 0.20
C GLY A 77 -1.79 -5.75 1.28
N THR A 78 -0.52 -5.39 1.05
CA THR A 78 0.64 -5.86 1.84
C THR A 78 1.07 -4.87 2.94
N ALA A 79 2.16 -5.13 3.67
CA ALA A 79 2.62 -4.27 4.77
C ALA A 79 2.80 -2.78 4.39
N ILE A 80 3.18 -2.49 3.15
CA ILE A 80 3.09 -1.15 2.56
C ILE A 80 2.17 -1.22 1.35
N THR A 81 1.07 -0.46 1.36
CA THR A 81 0.16 -0.29 0.21
C THR A 81 0.00 1.20 -0.07
N LEU A 82 0.47 1.70 -1.22
CA LEU A 82 0.41 3.12 -1.53
C LEU A 82 -0.28 3.36 -2.86
N ASP A 83 -1.24 4.28 -2.86
CA ASP A 83 -2.07 4.69 -3.98
C ASP A 83 -1.64 6.05 -4.58
N GLN A 84 -0.40 6.45 -4.29
CA GLN A 84 0.21 7.72 -4.73
C GLN A 84 1.68 7.54 -5.12
N GLU A 85 2.23 8.49 -5.88
CA GLU A 85 3.65 8.46 -6.23
C GLU A 85 4.53 8.54 -4.99
N VAL A 86 5.52 7.65 -4.90
CA VAL A 86 6.39 7.54 -3.72
C VAL A 86 7.87 7.59 -4.03
N ASP A 87 8.62 8.23 -3.13
CA ASP A 87 10.05 8.02 -2.92
C ASP A 87 10.25 7.22 -1.63
N LEU A 88 10.31 5.90 -1.76
CA LEU A 88 10.42 4.92 -0.68
C LEU A 88 11.89 4.55 -0.44
N SER A 89 12.34 4.70 0.80
CA SER A 89 13.65 4.22 1.26
C SER A 89 13.51 3.26 2.42
N ILE A 90 14.16 2.10 2.32
CA ILE A 90 14.18 1.05 3.35
C ILE A 90 15.64 0.79 3.70
N THR A 91 16.05 1.17 4.91
CA THR A 91 17.45 1.28 5.31
C THR A 91 17.74 0.77 6.72
N ASN A 92 19.03 0.56 7.01
CA ASN A 92 19.56 0.28 8.34
C ASN A 92 18.97 -0.96 9.03
N ASN A 93 19.05 -2.11 8.38
CA ASN A 93 18.52 -3.40 8.88
C ASN A 93 17.00 -3.35 9.09
N SER A 94 16.29 -2.74 8.15
CA SER A 94 14.82 -2.79 8.12
C SER A 94 14.32 -4.07 7.46
N HIS A 95 13.12 -4.50 7.84
CA HIS A 95 12.45 -5.68 7.32
C HIS A 95 11.00 -5.30 6.95
N VAL A 96 10.59 -5.52 5.70
CA VAL A 96 9.24 -5.18 5.22
C VAL A 96 8.61 -6.38 4.50
N ALA A 97 7.38 -6.71 4.89
CA ALA A 97 6.57 -7.80 4.32
C ALA A 97 5.68 -7.33 3.16
N GLY A 98 6.25 -7.27 1.96
CA GLY A 98 5.51 -6.86 0.76
C GLY A 98 5.36 -5.35 0.60
N ILE A 99 5.38 -4.92 -0.66
CA ILE A 99 5.13 -3.54 -1.08
C ILE A 99 4.16 -3.59 -2.25
N THR A 100 3.08 -2.84 -2.14
CA THR A 100 2.06 -2.68 -3.17
C THR A 100 1.98 -1.21 -3.54
N LEU A 101 2.22 -0.91 -4.81
CA LEU A 101 2.11 0.43 -5.37
C LEU A 101 1.02 0.40 -6.42
N THR A 102 -0.03 1.19 -6.21
CA THR A 102 -1.14 1.33 -7.14
C THR A 102 -1.16 2.76 -7.67
N GLN A 103 -1.49 2.90 -8.95
CA GLN A 103 -1.75 4.20 -9.55
C GLN A 103 -3.15 4.66 -9.10
N GLY A 104 -3.22 5.26 -7.92
CA GLY A 104 -4.48 5.42 -7.19
C GLY A 104 -5.34 6.64 -7.55
N TYR A 105 -6.28 6.88 -6.63
CA TYR A 105 -7.45 7.77 -6.72
C TYR A 105 -7.13 9.27 -6.57
N GLU A 106 -5.91 9.62 -6.20
CA GLU A 106 -5.55 10.99 -5.82
C GLU A 106 -5.25 11.92 -7.00
N TRP A 107 -5.48 11.45 -8.22
CA TRP A 107 -5.09 12.11 -9.46
C TRP A 107 -6.23 11.93 -10.48
N GLU A 108 -7.13 12.91 -10.60
CA GLU A 108 -7.93 13.05 -11.82
C GLU A 108 -6.96 13.34 -12.97
N ASP A 109 -6.45 12.29 -13.59
CA ASP A 109 -5.77 12.42 -14.88
C ASP A 109 -6.87 12.53 -15.95
N ILE A 110 -6.81 13.63 -16.69
CA ILE A 110 -7.93 14.59 -16.78
C ILE A 110 -9.01 14.19 -17.79
N ASP A 111 -8.99 12.97 -18.30
CA ASP A 111 -9.98 12.49 -19.26
C ASP A 111 -9.90 10.96 -19.40
N ASP A 112 -10.98 10.26 -19.03
CA ASP A 112 -11.11 8.81 -19.23
C ASP A 112 -10.87 8.45 -20.70
N ASN A 113 -9.73 7.81 -20.99
CA ASN A 113 -9.33 7.47 -22.36
C ASN A 113 -10.22 6.39 -23.01
N THR A 114 -11.16 5.81 -22.25
CA THR A 114 -12.15 4.85 -22.73
C THR A 114 -13.41 5.54 -23.26
N VAL A 115 -13.59 6.84 -23.00
CA VAL A 115 -14.67 7.66 -23.59
C VAL A 115 -14.17 8.50 -24.77
N SER A 116 -15.09 8.94 -25.63
CA SER A 116 -14.76 9.61 -26.90
C SER A 116 -14.09 10.98 -26.75
N THR A 117 -14.14 11.58 -25.57
CA THR A 117 -13.45 12.85 -25.25
C THR A 117 -12.09 12.63 -24.59
N GLY A 118 -11.77 11.39 -24.25
CA GLY A 118 -10.54 10.98 -23.58
C GLY A 118 -9.28 11.41 -24.34
N VAL A 119 -8.39 12.16 -23.70
CA VAL A 119 -7.02 12.43 -24.15
C VAL A 119 -6.03 11.57 -23.37
N ASN A 120 -4.78 11.49 -23.83
CA ASN A 120 -3.74 10.72 -23.14
C ASN A 120 -2.73 11.71 -22.54
N SER A 121 -2.55 11.63 -21.23
CA SER A 121 -1.62 12.44 -20.45
C SER A 121 -0.16 12.14 -20.78
N SER A 122 0.66 13.18 -20.90
CA SER A 122 2.11 13.03 -21.07
C SER A 122 2.85 12.81 -19.75
N GLU A 123 2.15 12.90 -18.61
CA GLU A 123 2.75 12.66 -17.31
C GLU A 123 3.04 11.17 -17.11
N VAL A 124 3.97 10.86 -16.21
CA VAL A 124 4.34 9.48 -15.88
C VAL A 124 4.27 9.33 -14.36
N PHE A 125 3.46 8.37 -13.90
CA PHE A 125 3.36 7.99 -12.49
C PHE A 125 4.60 7.20 -12.10
N ASN A 126 5.56 7.87 -11.45
CA ASN A 126 6.88 7.32 -11.18
C ASN A 126 7.04 6.95 -9.70
N ASN A 127 7.50 5.74 -9.42
CA ASN A 127 7.85 5.33 -8.05
C ASN A 127 9.34 5.04 -7.93
N THR A 128 9.96 5.53 -6.85
CA THR A 128 11.36 5.22 -6.53
C THR A 128 11.39 4.33 -5.30
N ILE A 129 11.98 3.13 -5.40
CA ILE A 129 12.21 2.25 -4.27
C ILE A 129 13.71 2.04 -4.09
N THR A 130 14.24 2.41 -2.92
CA THR A 130 15.62 2.14 -2.53
C THR A 130 15.65 1.22 -1.33
N VAL A 131 16.16 0.00 -1.51
CA VAL A 131 16.41 -0.95 -0.41
C VAL A 131 17.91 -1.05 -0.19
N LYS A 132 18.37 -0.68 1.01
CA LYS A 132 19.79 -0.70 1.38
C LYS A 132 19.98 -1.33 2.75
N ASP A 133 20.91 -2.29 2.85
CA ASP A 133 21.23 -2.97 4.11
C ASP A 133 19.96 -3.49 4.83
N SER A 134 18.95 -3.91 4.08
CA SER A 134 17.58 -4.20 4.55
C SER A 134 16.96 -5.28 3.66
N THR A 135 15.83 -5.86 4.09
CA THR A 135 15.14 -6.94 3.37
C THR A 135 13.69 -6.57 3.08
N VAL A 136 13.24 -6.88 1.86
CA VAL A 136 11.82 -6.92 1.50
C VAL A 136 11.49 -8.37 1.14
N THR A 137 10.46 -8.93 1.76
CA THR A 137 9.92 -10.25 1.44
C THR A 137 8.57 -10.12 0.76
N SER A 138 7.97 -11.23 0.34
CA SER A 138 6.54 -11.21 0.03
C SER A 138 5.73 -10.80 1.26
N GLY A 139 4.56 -10.24 0.99
CA GLY A 139 3.49 -10.05 1.97
C GLY A 139 2.27 -10.86 1.55
N SER A 140 1.26 -10.87 2.40
CA SER A 140 -0.02 -11.50 2.18
C SER A 140 -0.99 -10.54 1.49
N TRP A 141 -1.76 -11.07 0.54
CA TRP A 141 -2.90 -10.40 -0.10
C TRP A 141 -4.24 -11.03 0.33
N THR A 142 -4.18 -12.06 1.15
CA THR A 142 -5.33 -12.80 1.66
C THR A 142 -5.17 -13.04 3.16
N ASP A 143 -6.26 -13.34 3.85
CA ASP A 143 -6.24 -13.58 5.30
C ASP A 143 -5.20 -14.65 5.71
N GLU A 144 -4.23 -14.23 6.51
CA GLU A 144 -3.13 -15.03 7.07
C GLU A 144 -3.60 -16.11 8.05
N GLY A 145 -4.78 -15.93 8.66
CA GLY A 145 -5.43 -16.96 9.44
C GLY A 145 -5.93 -18.14 8.60
N THR A 146 -5.96 -18.01 7.27
CA THR A 146 -6.49 -19.02 6.36
C THR A 146 -5.52 -19.42 5.25
N THR A 147 -5.35 -18.58 4.23
CA THR A 147 -4.62 -18.88 2.99
C THR A 147 -3.46 -17.95 2.71
N GLY A 148 -3.45 -16.78 3.32
CA GLY A 148 -2.39 -15.80 3.21
C GLY A 148 -1.16 -16.27 3.98
N TRP A 149 0.00 -16.34 3.37
CA TRP A 149 1.21 -16.65 4.12
C TRP A 149 2.39 -16.07 3.36
N PHE A 150 3.47 -15.77 4.09
CA PHE A 150 4.80 -15.63 3.49
C PHE A 150 5.21 -16.96 2.84
N GLY A 151 4.85 -17.16 1.57
CA GLY A 151 4.99 -18.46 0.89
C GLY A 151 3.97 -19.51 1.36
N HIS A 152 4.38 -20.76 1.54
CA HIS A 152 3.49 -21.92 1.65
C HIS A 152 3.34 -22.46 3.09
N THR A 153 4.20 -22.05 4.03
CA THR A 153 4.21 -22.62 5.41
C THR A 153 4.49 -21.59 6.50
N GLY A 154 4.09 -20.33 6.34
CA GLY A 154 4.36 -19.27 7.33
C GLY A 154 5.86 -19.00 7.58
N ASN A 155 6.73 -19.49 6.69
CA ASN A 155 8.17 -19.26 6.72
C ASN A 155 8.53 -18.47 5.48
N ALA A 156 9.14 -17.30 5.66
CA ALA A 156 9.66 -16.49 4.57
C ALA A 156 10.45 -17.38 3.58
N SER A 157 10.22 -17.17 2.28
CA SER A 157 10.85 -17.87 1.14
C SER A 157 10.43 -19.32 0.85
N ASN A 158 9.38 -19.85 1.50
CA ASN A 158 8.81 -21.15 1.11
C ASN A 158 7.76 -20.99 0.00
N TYR A 159 8.11 -20.46 -1.16
CA TYR A 159 7.11 -20.18 -2.20
C TYR A 159 6.55 -21.46 -2.82
N SER A 160 5.27 -21.44 -3.18
CA SER A 160 4.71 -22.51 -3.97
C SER A 160 5.39 -22.47 -5.36
N ASN A 161 5.60 -23.62 -6.03
CA ASN A 161 6.14 -23.61 -7.41
C ASN A 161 5.13 -23.05 -8.43
N THR A 162 4.09 -22.36 -7.98
CA THR A 162 3.07 -21.66 -8.74
C THR A 162 3.04 -20.23 -8.26
N LEU A 163 3.08 -19.26 -9.16
CA LEU A 163 3.04 -17.84 -8.79
C LEU A 163 1.66 -17.46 -8.21
N THR A 164 1.59 -17.11 -6.94
CA THR A 164 0.41 -16.49 -6.30
C THR A 164 0.67 -15.01 -5.98
N ALA A 165 -0.38 -14.28 -5.60
CA ALA A 165 -0.24 -12.89 -5.14
C ALA A 165 0.64 -12.79 -3.88
N ASP A 166 0.53 -13.78 -2.98
CA ASP A 166 1.28 -13.85 -1.71
C ASP A 166 2.77 -14.23 -1.90
N ASP A 167 3.18 -14.57 -3.13
CA ASP A 167 4.59 -14.82 -3.48
C ASP A 167 5.31 -13.56 -3.99
N VAL A 168 4.63 -12.41 -4.06
CA VAL A 168 5.14 -11.17 -4.65
C VAL A 168 5.68 -10.23 -3.57
N ALA A 169 6.98 -9.88 -3.66
CA ALA A 169 7.62 -8.92 -2.75
C ALA A 169 7.29 -7.46 -3.09
N ILE A 170 7.16 -7.15 -4.38
CA ILE A 170 6.83 -5.81 -4.86
C ILE A 170 5.84 -5.94 -6.01
N ALA A 171 4.65 -5.37 -5.83
CA ALA A 171 3.63 -5.23 -6.86
C ALA A 171 3.54 -3.76 -7.29
N ALA A 172 3.58 -3.53 -8.60
CA ALA A 172 3.27 -2.23 -9.21
C ALA A 172 2.07 -2.43 -10.14
N ILE A 173 0.96 -1.77 -9.82
CA ILE A 173 -0.35 -1.99 -10.46
C ILE A 173 -0.81 -0.68 -11.08
N ALA A 174 -0.76 -0.61 -12.41
CA ALA A 174 -1.31 0.51 -13.16
C ALA A 174 -2.84 0.47 -13.12
N ASN A 175 -3.46 1.64 -13.03
CA ASN A 175 -4.92 1.75 -12.97
C ASN A 175 -5.46 1.74 -14.40
N PRO A 176 -6.40 0.84 -14.73
CA PRO A 176 -6.92 0.70 -16.10
C PRO A 176 -7.70 1.94 -16.58
N TYR A 177 -8.11 2.82 -15.67
CA TYR A 177 -8.81 4.06 -15.97
C TYR A 177 -7.88 5.29 -15.97
N ALA A 178 -6.61 5.11 -15.62
CA ALA A 178 -5.61 6.16 -15.75
C ALA A 178 -5.11 6.24 -17.20
N ASP A 179 -4.86 7.46 -17.69
CA ASP A 179 -4.41 7.71 -19.05
C ASP A 179 -2.91 8.05 -19.16
N ASN A 180 -2.19 8.12 -18.02
CA ASN A 180 -0.73 8.16 -17.94
C ASN A 180 -0.06 6.79 -17.73
N ALA A 181 1.21 6.70 -18.14
CA ALA A 181 2.03 5.50 -17.92
C ALA A 181 2.52 5.40 -16.45
N MET A 182 2.61 4.18 -15.92
CA MET A 182 3.25 3.88 -14.62
C MET A 182 4.69 3.37 -14.81
N GLN A 183 5.62 3.84 -13.98
CA GLN A 183 7.03 3.42 -13.95
C GLN A 183 7.55 3.17 -12.52
#